data_AF-A0A087HKA0-F1
#
_entry.id   AF-A0A087HKA0-F1
#
_cell.length_a   1.000
_cell.length_b   1.000
_cell.length_c   1.000
_cell.angle_alpha   90.00
_cell.angle_beta   90.00
_cell.angle_gamma   90.00
#
_symmetry.space_group_name_H-M   'P 1'
#
loop_
_entity.id
_entity.type
_entity.pdbx_description
1 polymer ?
#
loop_
_entity_poly.entity_id
_entity_poly.type
_entity_poly.pdbx_seq_one_letter_code
_entity_poly.pdbx_strand_id
1 'polypeptide(L)'
;MGSTEQLAELISSLEQATLMAKQIGTAVEQNQLLQITSSLRIAHNRLSAFLSEAAEKSISSVEPMQLEEEEETVEEKRDSTVEKVEEKMRECFIRNKRAKRPLSPSSAVVETSAADERCGHDLDPNATKLRALDLIYQFHG
;
A
#
# COMPACT_ATOMS: atom_id res chain seq x y z
N MET A 1 -29.93 -14.41 -6.24
CA MET A 1 -29.43 -15.80 -6.17
C MET A 1 -27.91 -15.90 -6.28
N GLY A 2 -27.18 -14.94 -6.86
CA GLY A 2 -25.72 -15.09 -7.10
C GLY A 2 -24.78 -14.97 -5.89
N SER A 3 -25.13 -14.22 -4.84
CA SER A 3 -24.19 -13.95 -3.73
C SER A 3 -23.87 -15.18 -2.86
N THR A 4 -24.82 -16.11 -2.71
CA THR A 4 -24.63 -17.33 -1.92
C THR A 4 -23.79 -18.36 -2.66
N GLU A 5 -23.93 -18.44 -3.98
CA GLU A 5 -23.11 -19.31 -4.84
C GLU A 5 -21.67 -18.79 -4.90
N GLN A 6 -21.49 -17.47 -5.09
CA GLN A 6 -20.18 -16.81 -5.01
C GLN A 6 -19.49 -17.03 -3.65
N LEU A 7 -20.25 -16.96 -2.54
CA LEU A 7 -19.72 -17.22 -1.21
C LEU A 7 -19.29 -18.69 -1.04
N ALA A 8 -20.09 -19.65 -1.51
CA ALA A 8 -19.72 -21.07 -1.47
C ALA A 8 -18.46 -21.34 -2.30
N GLU A 9 -18.37 -20.75 -3.50
CA GLU A 9 -17.20 -20.81 -4.37
C GLU A 9 -15.94 -20.18 -3.77
N LEU A 10 -16.11 -19.08 -3.02
CA LEU A 10 -15.02 -18.43 -2.29
C LEU A 10 -14.49 -19.35 -1.19
N ILE A 11 -15.39 -19.92 -0.38
CA ILE A 11 -15.03 -20.84 0.71
C ILE A 11 -14.28 -22.05 0.16
N SER A 12 -14.82 -22.73 -0.86
CA SER A 12 -14.16 -23.89 -1.46
C SER A 12 -12.80 -23.54 -2.06
N SER A 13 -12.66 -22.38 -2.71
CA SER A 13 -11.36 -21.92 -3.23
C SER A 13 -10.36 -21.64 -2.11
N LEU A 14 -10.80 -21.12 -0.97
CA LEU A 14 -9.94 -20.80 0.18
C LEU A 14 -9.46 -22.08 0.88
N GLU A 15 -10.35 -23.05 1.05
CA GLU A 15 -10.02 -24.36 1.60
C GLU A 15 -9.00 -25.09 0.72
N GLN A 16 -9.22 -25.10 -0.60
CA GLN A 16 -8.29 -25.69 -1.55
C GLN A 16 -6.92 -25.01 -1.48
N ALA A 17 -6.88 -23.68 -1.51
CA ALA A 17 -5.65 -22.91 -1.39
C ALA A 17 -4.90 -23.21 -0.08
N THR A 18 -5.64 -23.38 1.02
CA THR A 18 -5.07 -23.74 2.33
C THR A 18 -4.47 -25.14 2.32
N LEU A 19 -5.15 -26.12 1.73
CA LEU A 19 -4.63 -27.49 1.60
C LEU A 19 -3.37 -27.53 0.73
N MET A 20 -3.35 -26.78 -0.37
CA MET A 20 -2.19 -26.66 -1.26
C MET A 20 -1.03 -25.94 -0.55
N ALA A 21 -1.31 -24.89 0.23
CA ALA A 21 -0.29 -24.16 0.97
C ALA A 21 0.43 -25.03 2.01
N LYS A 22 -0.25 -25.99 2.63
CA LYS A 22 0.39 -26.96 3.55
C LYS A 22 1.47 -27.80 2.87
N GLN A 23 1.38 -27.96 1.54
CA GLN A 23 2.33 -28.76 0.77
C GLN A 23 3.56 -27.95 0.32
N ILE A 24 3.65 -26.65 0.59
CA ILE A 24 4.78 -25.79 0.16
C ILE A 24 6.12 -26.32 0.68
N GLY A 25 6.17 -26.79 1.93
CA GLY A 25 7.40 -27.34 2.52
C GLY A 25 7.76 -28.76 2.02
N THR A 26 6.81 -29.45 1.39
CA THR A 26 6.97 -30.83 0.89
C THR A 26 7.01 -30.92 -0.63
N ALA A 27 6.77 -29.81 -1.33
CA ALA A 27 6.73 -29.73 -2.78
C ALA A 27 8.16 -29.78 -3.34
N VAL A 28 8.59 -30.96 -3.79
CA VAL A 28 9.90 -31.19 -4.41
C VAL A 28 9.89 -30.78 -5.89
N GLU A 29 8.71 -30.76 -6.53
CA GLU A 29 8.58 -30.46 -7.95
C GLU A 29 8.13 -29.02 -8.24
N GLN A 30 8.79 -28.40 -9.22
CA GLN A 30 8.49 -27.03 -9.69
C GLN A 30 7.03 -26.87 -10.15
N ASN A 31 6.44 -27.90 -10.78
CA ASN A 31 5.03 -27.88 -11.21
C ASN A 31 4.06 -27.81 -10.03
N GLN A 32 4.36 -28.49 -8.92
CA GLN A 32 3.54 -28.45 -7.72
C GLN A 32 3.57 -27.04 -7.11
N LEU A 33 4.73 -26.41 -7.05
CA LEU A 33 4.85 -25.03 -6.56
C LEU A 33 4.07 -24.03 -7.43
N LEU A 34 4.09 -24.19 -8.76
CA LEU A 34 3.28 -23.39 -9.67
C LEU A 34 1.77 -23.61 -9.45
N GLN A 35 1.35 -24.84 -9.16
CA GLN A 35 -0.04 -25.15 -8.85
C GLN A 35 -0.47 -24.55 -7.50
N ILE A 36 0.40 -24.57 -6.50
CA ILE A 36 0.14 -23.97 -5.19
C ILE A 36 -0.01 -22.45 -5.32
N THR A 37 0.95 -21.79 -5.98
CA THR A 37 0.94 -20.33 -6.17
C THR A 37 -0.24 -19.86 -7.01
N SER A 38 -0.63 -20.60 -8.05
CA SER A 38 -1.83 -20.28 -8.84
C SER A 38 -3.11 -20.44 -8.02
N SER A 39 -3.25 -21.51 -7.22
CA SER A 39 -4.39 -21.70 -6.31
C SER A 39 -4.50 -20.56 -5.28
N LEU A 40 -3.38 -20.14 -4.68
CA LEU A 40 -3.33 -19.01 -3.75
C LEU A 40 -3.78 -17.70 -4.41
N ARG A 41 -3.28 -17.42 -5.61
CA ARG A 41 -3.61 -16.20 -6.36
C ARG A 41 -5.09 -16.18 -6.77
N ILE A 42 -5.66 -17.32 -7.15
CA ILE A 42 -7.09 -17.44 -7.47
C ILE A 42 -7.93 -17.11 -6.23
N ALA A 43 -7.60 -17.70 -5.07
CA ALA A 43 -8.30 -17.43 -3.82
C ALA A 43 -8.22 -15.94 -3.43
N HIS A 44 -7.03 -15.33 -3.57
CA HIS A 44 -6.85 -13.90 -3.33
C HIS A 44 -7.74 -13.03 -4.24
N ASN A 45 -7.72 -13.28 -5.55
CA ASN A 45 -8.52 -12.50 -6.49
C ASN A 45 -10.02 -12.62 -6.21
N ARG A 46 -10.48 -13.82 -5.83
CA ARG A 46 -11.88 -14.07 -5.42
C ARG A 46 -12.23 -13.31 -4.14
N LEU A 47 -11.35 -13.30 -3.13
CA LEU A 47 -11.53 -12.49 -1.93
C LEU A 47 -11.62 -11.01 -2.25
N SER A 48 -10.70 -10.49 -3.07
CA SER A 48 -10.71 -9.09 -3.48
C SER A 48 -11.99 -8.72 -4.21
N ALA A 49 -12.44 -9.54 -5.17
CA ALA A 49 -13.69 -9.30 -5.89
C ALA A 49 -14.91 -9.31 -4.96
N PHE A 50 -14.98 -10.27 -4.03
CA PHE A 50 -16.06 -10.40 -3.06
C PHE A 50 -16.13 -9.18 -2.11
N LEU A 51 -14.97 -8.71 -1.64
CA LEU A 51 -14.89 -7.52 -0.78
C LEU A 51 -15.22 -6.22 -1.52
N SER A 52 -14.84 -6.10 -2.79
CA SER A 52 -15.24 -4.96 -3.61
C SER A 52 -16.75 -4.90 -3.80
N GLU A 53 -17.41 -6.03 -4.07
CA GLU A 53 -18.89 -6.08 -4.17
C GLU A 53 -19.57 -5.76 -2.83
N ALA A 54 -18.99 -6.22 -1.72
CA ALA A 54 -19.47 -5.87 -0.38
C ALA A 54 -19.35 -4.37 -0.08
N ALA A 55 -18.27 -3.73 -0.56
CA ALA A 55 -18.08 -2.29 -0.42
C ALA A 55 -19.17 -1.52 -1.17
N GLU A 56 -19.44 -1.83 -2.45
CA GLU A 56 -20.49 -1.19 -3.25
C GLU A 56 -21.88 -1.29 -2.62
N LYS A 57 -22.21 -2.45 -2.04
CA LYS A 57 -23.49 -2.65 -1.34
C LYS A 57 -23.61 -1.82 -0.04
N SER A 58 -22.48 -1.45 0.56
CA SER A 58 -22.45 -0.60 1.76
C SER A 58 -22.61 0.89 1.44
N ILE A 59 -22.26 1.34 0.23
CA ILE A 59 -22.36 2.75 -0.18
C ILE A 59 -23.78 3.13 -0.61
N SER A 60 -24.61 2.17 -1.02
CA SER A 60 -26.01 2.43 -1.40
C SER A 60 -26.91 2.84 -0.22
N SER A 61 -26.41 2.83 1.02
CA SER A 61 -27.15 3.25 2.22
C SER A 61 -26.77 4.64 2.72
N VAL A 62 -25.80 5.32 2.09
CA VAL A 62 -25.42 6.68 2.47
C VAL A 62 -25.86 7.62 1.35
N GLU A 63 -27.05 8.18 1.55
CA GLU A 63 -27.59 9.29 0.78
C GLU A 63 -26.56 10.44 0.83
N PRO A 64 -26.04 10.93 -0.31
CA PRO A 64 -25.09 12.02 -0.30
C PRO A 64 -25.79 13.26 0.29
N MET A 65 -25.24 13.81 1.37
CA MET A 65 -25.79 15.03 1.98
C MET A 65 -25.95 16.11 0.91
N GLN A 66 -27.19 16.51 0.69
CA GLN A 66 -27.57 17.59 -0.19
C GLN A 66 -26.89 18.87 0.33
N LEU A 67 -25.94 19.39 -0.44
CA LEU A 67 -25.27 20.65 -0.18
C LEU A 67 -26.29 21.76 -0.46
N GLU A 68 -26.89 22.29 0.60
CA GLU A 68 -27.71 23.48 0.53
C GLU A 68 -26.80 24.63 0.10
N GLU A 69 -26.98 25.11 -1.14
CA GLU A 69 -26.36 26.33 -1.64
C GLU A 69 -26.90 27.51 -0.84
N GLU A 70 -26.27 27.79 0.30
CA GLU A 70 -26.36 29.11 0.91
C GLU A 70 -25.23 29.97 0.33
N GLU A 71 -25.62 30.85 -0.59
CA GLU A 71 -24.81 31.96 -1.05
C GLU A 71 -24.46 32.89 0.13
N GLU A 72 -23.30 32.68 0.76
CA GLU A 72 -22.57 33.75 1.43
C GLU A 72 -21.08 33.36 1.64
N THR A 73 -20.20 34.00 0.87
CA THR A 73 -18.75 34.17 1.12
C THR A 73 -18.00 32.97 1.73
N VAL A 74 -17.75 31.94 0.92
CA VAL A 74 -17.10 30.68 1.36
C VAL A 74 -15.56 30.68 1.27
N GLU A 75 -14.95 31.72 0.71
CA GLU A 75 -13.48 31.82 0.58
C GLU A 75 -12.79 32.04 1.95
N GLU A 76 -13.26 33.00 2.76
CA GLU A 76 -12.61 33.34 4.03
C GLU A 76 -12.75 32.24 5.12
N LYS A 77 -13.81 31.44 5.06
CA LYS A 77 -14.08 30.42 6.09
C LYS A 77 -13.16 29.21 5.96
N ARG A 78 -12.80 28.79 4.73
CA ARG A 78 -11.87 27.67 4.50
C ARG A 78 -10.45 28.02 4.94
N ASP A 79 -9.98 29.20 4.56
CA ASP A 79 -8.64 29.68 4.94
C ASP A 79 -8.50 29.82 6.46
N SER A 80 -9.53 30.36 7.12
CA SER A 80 -9.53 30.47 8.60
C SER A 80 -9.50 29.10 9.31
N THR A 81 -9.99 28.03 8.68
CA THR A 81 -9.95 26.69 9.28
C THR A 81 -8.62 26.00 9.08
N VAL A 82 -8.01 26.15 7.90
CA VAL A 82 -6.67 25.60 7.61
C VAL A 82 -5.62 26.32 8.46
N GLU A 83 -5.70 27.65 8.59
CA GLU A 83 -4.80 28.45 9.42
C GLU A 83 -4.88 28.05 10.91
N LYS A 84 -6.08 27.81 11.44
CA LYS A 84 -6.27 27.32 12.82
C LYS A 84 -5.69 25.93 13.07
N VAL A 85 -5.75 25.05 12.06
CA VAL A 85 -5.13 23.71 12.17
C VAL A 85 -3.62 23.83 12.13
N GLU A 86 -3.08 24.65 11.23
CA GLU A 86 -1.64 24.91 11.11
C GLU A 86 -1.07 25.52 12.40
N GLU A 87 -1.77 26.50 12.98
CA GLU A 87 -1.41 27.11 14.27
C GLU A 87 -1.38 26.08 15.40
N LYS A 88 -2.41 25.23 15.50
CA LYS A 88 -2.44 24.14 16.48
C LYS A 88 -1.34 23.10 16.27
N MET A 89 -0.90 22.86 15.04
CA MET A 89 0.23 21.97 14.76
C MET A 89 1.56 22.60 15.18
N ARG A 90 1.71 23.93 15.08
CA ARG A 90 2.87 24.67 15.60
C ARG A 90 2.96 24.60 17.12
N GLU A 91 1.83 24.50 17.82
CA GLU A 91 1.76 24.38 19.28
C GLU A 91 1.92 22.93 19.81
N CYS A 92 1.84 21.92 18.93
CA CYS A 92 1.96 20.51 19.28
C CYS A 92 3.42 20.06 19.49
N PHE A 93 4.06 20.52 20.56
CA PHE A 93 5.38 20.00 20.97
C PHE A 93 5.21 18.67 21.72
N ILE A 94 5.28 17.56 20.98
CA ILE A 94 5.38 16.22 21.58
C ILE A 94 6.71 16.14 22.33
N ARG A 95 6.69 16.48 23.61
CA ARG A 95 7.84 16.35 24.51
C ARG A 95 7.97 14.89 24.96
N ASN A 96 8.21 14.00 24.00
CA ASN A 96 8.56 12.62 24.29
C ASN A 96 9.96 12.61 24.92
N LYS A 97 10.02 12.79 26.25
CA LYS A 97 11.25 12.88 27.04
C LYS A 97 11.92 11.51 27.24
N ARG A 98 11.64 10.54 26.36
CA ARG A 98 12.33 9.25 26.32
C ARG A 98 13.49 9.38 25.33
N ALA A 99 14.66 9.79 25.81
CA ALA A 99 15.90 9.46 25.11
C ALA A 99 15.94 7.92 24.96
N LYS A 100 16.24 7.31 23.81
CA LYS A 100 17.60 6.99 23.37
C LYS A 100 17.58 6.32 21.97
N ARG A 101 17.15 7.01 20.92
CA ARG A 101 17.58 6.66 19.54
C ARG A 101 17.93 7.96 18.84
N PRO A 102 19.15 8.11 18.27
CA PRO A 102 19.45 9.28 17.47
C PRO A 102 18.43 9.32 16.33
N LEU A 103 17.77 10.47 16.17
CA LEU A 103 16.96 10.68 14.98
C LEU A 103 17.90 10.66 13.79
N SER A 104 17.53 9.94 12.74
CA SER A 104 18.23 10.00 11.47
C SER A 104 18.31 11.47 11.04
N PRO A 105 19.45 11.93 10.49
CA PRO A 105 19.57 13.30 10.03
C PRO A 105 18.47 13.59 9.02
N SER A 106 17.51 14.44 9.40
CA SER A 106 16.51 14.98 8.49
C SER A 106 17.23 16.00 7.61
N SER A 107 17.16 15.81 6.29
CA SER A 107 17.85 16.66 5.31
C SER A 107 17.65 18.13 5.62
N ALA A 108 18.76 18.85 5.78
CA ALA A 108 18.76 20.30 5.79
C ALA A 108 18.04 20.79 4.53
N VAL A 109 17.30 21.89 4.70
CA VAL A 109 16.81 22.75 3.62
C VAL A 109 17.97 22.98 2.64
N VAL A 110 17.91 22.33 1.49
CA VAL A 110 18.70 22.69 0.32
C VAL A 110 17.79 23.62 -0.48
N GLU A 111 17.77 24.89 -0.09
CA GLU A 111 17.57 25.94 -1.08
C GLU A 111 18.84 26.02 -1.91
N THR A 112 18.90 25.22 -2.98
CA THR A 112 19.74 25.53 -4.12
C THR A 112 18.86 25.41 -5.36
N SER A 113 18.45 26.57 -5.85
CA SER A 113 18.18 26.79 -7.27
C SER A 113 19.15 25.99 -8.15
N ALA A 114 18.60 25.30 -9.15
CA ALA A 114 19.28 24.60 -10.25
C ALA A 114 20.02 23.28 -9.91
N ALA A 115 19.30 22.17 -9.92
CA ALA A 115 19.82 20.85 -10.33
C ALA A 115 18.66 19.87 -10.57
N ASP A 116 17.74 20.24 -11.46
CA ASP A 116 16.80 19.30 -12.08
C ASP A 116 17.56 18.46 -13.13
N GLU A 117 18.47 17.55 -12.71
CA GLU A 117 19.23 16.75 -13.68
C GLU A 117 19.91 15.47 -13.14
N ARG A 118 19.36 14.78 -12.13
CA ARG A 118 19.84 13.41 -11.78
C ARG A 118 18.73 12.40 -11.49
N CYS A 119 17.55 12.58 -12.09
CA CYS A 119 16.53 11.54 -12.18
C CYS A 119 16.46 11.02 -13.62
N GLY A 120 17.50 10.30 -14.03
CA GLY A 120 17.64 9.84 -15.42
C GLY A 120 18.94 9.10 -15.68
N HIS A 121 19.50 8.40 -14.68
CA HIS A 121 20.49 7.40 -15.03
C HIS A 121 19.72 6.25 -15.66
N ASP A 122 19.85 6.11 -16.97
CA ASP A 122 19.63 4.87 -17.70
C ASP A 122 20.15 3.73 -16.83
N LEU A 123 19.23 3.01 -16.20
CA LEU A 123 19.57 1.83 -15.44
C LEU A 123 19.97 0.80 -16.49
N ASP A 124 21.24 0.82 -16.90
CA ASP A 124 21.79 -0.25 -17.74
C ASP A 124 21.56 -1.55 -16.96
N PRO A 125 20.69 -2.45 -17.48
CA PRO A 125 20.37 -3.69 -16.81
C PRO A 125 21.64 -4.51 -16.57
N ASN A 126 22.64 -4.38 -17.45
CA ASN A 126 23.87 -5.12 -17.37
C ASN A 126 24.81 -4.58 -16.28
N ALA A 127 24.99 -3.25 -16.19
CA ALA A 127 25.71 -2.62 -15.08
C ALA A 127 25.09 -2.96 -13.72
N THR A 128 23.76 -3.01 -13.65
CA THR A 128 23.06 -3.38 -12.41
C THR A 128 23.28 -4.86 -12.05
N LYS A 129 23.25 -5.75 -13.05
CA LYS A 129 23.55 -7.17 -12.87
C LYS A 129 24.99 -7.41 -12.39
N LEU A 130 25.97 -6.71 -12.96
CA LEU A 130 27.38 -6.84 -12.52
C LEU A 130 27.58 -6.38 -11.08
N ARG A 131 26.96 -5.26 -10.68
CA ARG A 131 26.98 -4.80 -9.28
C ARG A 131 26.33 -5.81 -8.34
N ALA A 132 25.24 -6.45 -8.75
CA ALA A 132 24.59 -7.48 -7.94
C ALA A 132 25.48 -8.73 -7.77
N LEU A 133 26.18 -9.17 -8.81
CA LEU A 133 27.09 -10.32 -8.73
C LEU A 133 28.31 -10.05 -7.83
N ASP A 134 28.87 -8.84 -7.88
CA ASP A 134 29.98 -8.43 -7.01
C ASP A 134 29.60 -8.47 -5.52
N LEU A 135 28.40 -7.97 -5.19
CA LEU A 135 27.87 -8.06 -3.83
C LEU A 135 27.69 -9.51 -3.37
N ILE A 136 27.15 -10.37 -4.24
CA ILE A 136 26.99 -11.79 -3.90
C ILE A 136 28.34 -12.43 -3.60
N TYR A 137 29.36 -12.16 -4.43
CA TYR A 137 30.71 -12.67 -4.21
C TYR A 137 31.35 -12.14 -2.92
N GLN A 138 31.18 -10.84 -2.60
CA GLN A 138 31.73 -10.26 -1.38
C GLN A 138 31.17 -10.88 -0.09
N PHE A 139 29.89 -11.26 -0.08
CA PHE A 139 29.22 -11.75 1.13
C PHE A 139 29.06 -13.27 1.18
N HIS A 140 29.18 -13.97 0.06
CA HIS A 140 28.85 -15.39 -0.06
C HIS A 140 29.84 -16.21 -0.92
N GLY A 141 30.91 -15.58 -1.45
CA GLY A 141 31.94 -16.20 -2.27
C GLY A 141 33.15 -16.69 -1.49
#